data_AF-A0A956HVV1-F1
#
_entry.id   AF-A0A956HVV1-F1
#
_cell.length_a   1.000
_cell.length_b   1.000
_cell.length_c   1.000
_cell.angle_alpha   90.00
_cell.angle_beta   90.00
_cell.angle_gamma   90.00
#
_symmetry.space_group_name_H-M   'P 1'
#
loop_
_entity.id
_entity.type
_entity.pdbx_description
1 polymer ?
#
loop_
_entity_poly.entity_id
_entity_poly.type
_entity_poly.pdbx_seq_one_letter_code
_entity_poly.pdbx_strand_id
1 'polypeptide(L)'
;MVDERFSGEAFEAAGLDTPESRALSDALADAVSREMIGAVSARLREIVVELNRMGHKLQLEQSEPDCVAFRDESGGRCKLRVAADLVISTGYAHLFTPDAE
;
A
#
# COMPACT_ATOMS: atom_id res chain seq x y z
N MET A 1 -8.67 6.06 -6.13
CA MET A 1 -8.23 7.46 -6.24
C MET A 1 -8.65 8.14 -4.96
N VAL A 2 -7.71 8.84 -4.34
CA VAL A 2 -8.00 9.71 -3.19
C VAL A 2 -8.76 10.93 -3.70
N ASP A 3 -9.88 11.26 -3.06
CA ASP A 3 -10.78 12.35 -3.45
C ASP A 3 -11.37 13.09 -2.23
N GLU A 4 -12.25 14.06 -2.47
CA GLU A 4 -12.82 14.96 -1.45
C GLU A 4 -13.59 14.25 -0.33
N ARG A 5 -14.03 13.00 -0.52
CA ARG A 5 -14.68 12.22 0.53
C ARG A 5 -13.76 11.94 1.72
N PHE A 6 -12.45 12.01 1.52
CA PHE A 6 -11.45 11.82 2.57
C PHE A 6 -10.94 13.15 3.16
N SER A 7 -11.66 14.26 2.94
CA SER A 7 -11.33 15.57 3.51
C SER A 7 -11.51 15.58 5.03
N GLY A 8 -10.83 16.53 5.70
CA GLY A 8 -10.99 16.74 7.14
C GLY A 8 -12.45 16.97 7.53
N GLU A 9 -13.18 17.82 6.79
CA GLU A 9 -14.60 18.09 7.02
C GLU A 9 -15.47 16.82 6.95
N ALA A 10 -15.17 15.89 6.04
CA ALA A 10 -15.89 14.62 5.95
C ALA A 10 -15.64 13.73 7.18
N PHE A 11 -14.40 13.72 7.69
CA PHE A 11 -14.08 13.03 8.94
C PHE A 11 -14.70 13.70 10.16
N GLU A 12 -14.72 15.03 10.24
CA GLU A 12 -15.40 15.78 11.30
C GLU A 12 -16.91 15.50 11.29
N ALA A 13 -17.53 15.47 10.10
CA ALA A 13 -18.94 15.15 9.94
C ALA A 13 -19.29 13.70 10.29
N ALA A 14 -18.36 12.75 10.06
CA ALA A 14 -18.50 11.36 10.47
C ALA A 14 -18.41 11.18 11.99
N GLY A 15 -17.76 12.12 12.70
CA GLY A 15 -17.62 12.12 14.15
C GLY A 15 -16.44 11.28 14.66
N LEU A 16 -16.10 11.48 15.93
CA LEU A 16 -15.01 10.79 16.61
C LEU A 16 -15.38 9.38 17.07
N ASP A 17 -14.47 8.44 16.85
CA ASP A 17 -14.59 7.04 17.28
C ASP A 17 -15.92 6.37 16.85
N THR A 18 -16.52 6.88 15.78
CA THR A 18 -17.76 6.36 15.22
C THR A 18 -17.48 5.23 14.21
N PRO A 19 -18.44 4.30 14.02
CA PRO A 19 -18.39 3.34 12.92
C PRO A 19 -18.20 4.01 11.55
N GLU A 20 -18.78 5.19 11.34
CA GLU A 20 -18.69 5.97 10.12
C GLU A 20 -17.26 6.47 9.87
N SER A 21 -16.60 7.02 10.89
CA SER A 21 -15.21 7.49 10.79
C SER A 21 -14.22 6.35 10.60
N ARG A 22 -14.49 5.18 11.22
CA ARG A 22 -13.75 3.95 10.95
C ARG A 22 -13.91 3.51 9.49
N ALA A 23 -15.14 3.45 9.00
CA ALA A 23 -15.42 3.08 7.61
C ALA A 23 -14.74 4.04 6.62
N LEU A 24 -14.71 5.34 6.94
CA LEU A 24 -14.02 6.34 6.13
C LEU A 24 -12.50 6.16 6.15
N SER A 25 -11.93 5.84 7.32
CA SER A 25 -10.51 5.52 7.49
C SER A 25 -10.10 4.27 6.70
N ASP A 26 -10.92 3.22 6.74
CA ASP A 26 -10.70 1.97 6.00
C ASP A 26 -10.78 2.22 4.48
N ALA A 27 -11.78 2.99 4.03
CA ALA A 27 -11.91 3.37 2.63
C ALA A 27 -10.74 4.22 2.11
N LEU A 28 -10.18 5.10 2.97
CA LEU A 28 -8.97 5.86 2.67
C LEU A 28 -7.76 4.93 2.53
N ALA A 29 -7.58 3.98 3.47
CA ALA A 29 -6.49 3.02 3.42
C ALA A 29 -6.52 2.21 2.11
N ASP A 30 -7.70 1.74 1.71
CA ASP A 30 -7.91 1.04 0.44
C ASP A 30 -7.61 1.92 -0.78
N ALA A 31 -8.02 3.20 -0.74
CA ALA A 31 -7.79 4.14 -1.84
C ALA A 31 -6.30 4.40 -2.03
N VAL A 32 -5.57 4.64 -0.94
CA VAL A 32 -4.11 4.85 -0.93
C VAL A 32 -3.39 3.57 -1.35
N SER A 33 -3.78 2.42 -0.80
CA SER A 33 -3.17 1.12 -1.11
C SER A 33 -3.20 0.84 -2.61
N ARG A 34 -4.38 0.99 -3.25
CA ARG A 34 -4.54 0.77 -4.71
C ARG A 34 -3.67 1.68 -5.56
N GLU A 35 -3.47 2.92 -5.13
CA GLU A 35 -2.66 3.90 -5.86
C GLU A 35 -1.17 3.59 -5.72
N MET A 36 -0.74 3.30 -4.48
CA MET A 36 0.65 3.04 -4.15
C MET A 36 1.14 1.69 -4.69
N ILE A 37 0.35 0.62 -4.57
CA ILE A 37 0.76 -0.71 -5.03
C ILE A 37 1.00 -0.72 -6.54
N GLY A 38 0.25 0.07 -7.31
CA GLY A 38 0.46 0.22 -8.75
C GLY A 38 1.83 0.80 -9.08
N ALA A 39 2.22 1.89 -8.39
CA ALA A 39 3.52 2.53 -8.56
C ALA A 39 4.66 1.62 -8.09
N VAL A 40 4.52 1.00 -6.92
CA VAL A 40 5.51 0.06 -6.36
C VAL A 40 5.70 -1.14 -7.31
N SER A 41 4.61 -1.73 -7.81
CA SER A 41 4.66 -2.87 -8.73
C SER A 41 5.35 -2.53 -10.05
N ALA A 42 5.08 -1.35 -10.61
CA ALA A 42 5.73 -0.89 -11.83
C ALA A 42 7.25 -0.77 -11.62
N ARG A 43 7.66 -0.12 -10.53
CA ARG A 43 9.07 0.06 -10.23
C ARG A 43 9.79 -1.26 -9.90
N LEU A 44 9.12 -2.17 -9.20
CA LEU A 44 9.68 -3.48 -8.89
C LEU A 44 9.90 -4.32 -10.15
N ARG A 45 8.98 -4.26 -11.12
CA ARG A 45 9.15 -4.93 -12.43
C ARG A 45 10.38 -4.43 -13.17
N GLU A 46 10.65 -3.12 -13.15
CA GLU A 46 11.86 -2.56 -13.78
C GLU A 46 13.13 -3.11 -13.12
N ILE A 47 13.17 -3.15 -11.79
CA ILE A 47 14.28 -3.74 -11.04
C ILE A 47 14.47 -5.22 -11.40
N VAL A 48 13.37 -5.99 -11.48
CA VAL A 48 13.39 -7.40 -11.88
C VAL A 48 13.92 -7.59 -13.30
N VAL A 49 13.56 -6.71 -14.23
CA VAL A 49 14.11 -6.73 -15.60
C VAL A 49 15.62 -6.57 -15.58
N GLU A 50 16.16 -5.63 -14.80
CA GLU A 50 17.61 -5.45 -14.70
C GLU A 50 18.31 -6.62 -14.00
N LEU A 51 17.73 -7.16 -12.94
CA LEU A 51 18.25 -8.37 -12.29
C LEU A 51 18.28 -9.56 -13.27
N ASN A 52 17.23 -9.72 -14.08
CA ASN A 52 17.19 -10.77 -15.09
C ASN A 52 18.25 -10.55 -16.19
N ARG A 53 18.54 -9.29 -16.57
CA ARG A 53 19.67 -8.98 -17.46
C ARG A 53 21.03 -9.31 -16.85
N MET A 54 21.15 -9.25 -15.52
CA MET A 54 22.34 -9.68 -14.78
C MET A 54 22.45 -11.21 -14.62
N GLY A 55 21.50 -11.98 -15.17
CA GLY A 55 21.54 -13.44 -15.18
C GLY A 55 20.60 -14.14 -14.21
N HIS A 56 19.76 -13.39 -13.48
CA HIS A 56 18.67 -13.97 -12.69
C HIS A 56 17.52 -14.46 -13.59
N LYS A 57 16.66 -15.30 -13.02
CA LYS A 57 15.45 -15.81 -13.68
C LYS A 57 14.20 -15.58 -12.82
N LEU A 58 14.07 -14.37 -12.28
CA LEU A 58 12.94 -13.95 -11.48
C LEU A 58 11.66 -13.98 -12.31
N GLN A 59 10.66 -14.71 -11.82
CA GLN A 59 9.30 -14.78 -12.35
C GLN A 59 8.30 -14.28 -11.31
N LEU A 60 7.14 -13.80 -11.75
CA LEU A 60 6.10 -13.35 -10.84
C LEU A 60 5.65 -14.52 -9.96
N GLU A 61 5.73 -14.33 -8.65
CA GLU A 61 5.28 -15.29 -7.64
C GLU A 61 3.92 -14.87 -7.07
N GLN A 62 3.79 -13.60 -6.68
CA GLN A 62 2.61 -13.07 -5.97
C GLN A 62 2.29 -11.66 -6.48
N SER A 63 1.00 -11.36 -6.60
CA SER A 63 0.48 -10.04 -7.01
C SER A 63 -0.86 -9.81 -6.32
N GLU A 64 -0.79 -9.44 -5.06
CA GLU A 64 -1.92 -9.12 -4.18
C GLU A 64 -2.07 -7.60 -4.01
N PRO A 65 -3.20 -7.11 -3.47
CA PRO A 65 -3.46 -5.67 -3.34
C PRO A 65 -2.42 -4.90 -2.52
N ASP A 66 -1.71 -5.57 -1.63
CA ASP A 66 -0.72 -5.03 -0.70
C ASP A 66 0.67 -5.67 -0.88
N CYS A 67 0.83 -6.59 -1.82
CA CYS A 67 2.08 -7.33 -1.99
C CYS A 67 2.36 -7.66 -3.46
N VAL A 68 3.62 -7.49 -3.87
CA VAL A 68 4.11 -8.02 -5.14
C VAL A 68 5.43 -8.73 -4.90
N ALA A 69 5.55 -9.95 -5.41
CA ALA A 69 6.75 -10.78 -5.23
C ALA A 69 7.18 -11.47 -6.52
N PHE A 70 8.49 -11.59 -6.69
CA PHE A 70 9.14 -12.31 -7.77
C PHE A 70 10.13 -13.32 -7.19
N ARG A 71 10.23 -14.50 -7.82
CA ARG A 71 11.08 -15.60 -7.38
C ARG A 71 11.89 -16.18 -8.54
N ASP A 72 13.18 -16.41 -8.28
CA ASP A 72 14.09 -17.18 -9.13
C ASP A 72 14.24 -18.57 -8.50
N GLU A 73 13.79 -19.61 -9.22
CA GLU A 73 13.82 -20.99 -8.75
C GLU A 73 14.68 -21.86 -9.68
N SER A 74 15.48 -22.73 -9.09
CA SER A 74 16.27 -23.73 -9.82
C SER A 74 16.28 -25.05 -9.06
N GLY A 75 15.79 -26.11 -9.69
CA GLY A 75 15.75 -27.46 -9.10
C GLY A 75 14.95 -27.52 -7.79
N GLY A 76 13.83 -26.78 -7.72
CA GLY A 76 12.97 -26.71 -6.52
C GLY A 76 13.54 -25.87 -5.37
N ARG A 77 14.63 -25.13 -5.59
CA ARG A 77 15.22 -24.23 -4.59
C ARG A 77 15.07 -22.77 -5.00
N CYS A 78 14.58 -21.95 -4.08
CA CYS A 78 14.60 -20.50 -4.22
C CYS A 78 16.04 -20.00 -4.19
N LYS A 79 16.50 -19.38 -5.29
CA LYS A 79 17.81 -18.73 -5.37
C LYS A 79 17.73 -17.27 -4.93
N LEU A 80 16.69 -16.58 -5.34
CA LEU A 80 16.42 -15.19 -5.01
C LEU A 80 14.92 -14.95 -4.97
N ARG A 81 14.47 -14.21 -3.97
CA ARG A 81 13.12 -13.67 -3.91
C ARG A 81 13.22 -12.17 -3.70
N VAL A 82 12.46 -11.41 -4.46
CA VAL A 82 12.31 -9.97 -4.33
C VAL A 82 10.83 -9.69 -4.12
N ALA A 83 10.48 -9.12 -2.98
CA ALA A 83 9.10 -8.78 -2.67
C ALA A 83 9.02 -7.35 -2.13
N ALA A 84 7.89 -6.71 -2.36
CA ALA A 84 7.52 -5.44 -1.77
C ALA A 84 6.14 -5.60 -1.13
N ASP A 85 6.09 -5.30 0.16
CA ASP A 85 4.88 -5.29 0.97
C ASP A 85 4.52 -3.83 1.29
N LEU A 86 3.23 -3.51 1.23
CA LEU A 86 2.69 -2.18 1.49
C LEU A 86 1.78 -2.24 2.71
N VAL A 87 2.17 -1.55 3.78
CA VAL A 87 1.32 -1.35 4.95
C VAL A 87 0.82 0.07 4.96
N ILE A 88 -0.50 0.23 4.90
CA ILE A 88 -1.18 1.52 5.06
C ILE A 88 -1.87 1.54 6.42
N SER A 89 -1.55 2.55 7.23
CA SER A 89 -2.21 2.79 8.52
C SER A 89 -2.86 4.16 8.47
N THR A 90 -4.19 4.17 8.61
CA THR A 90 -4.98 5.40 8.67
C THR A 90 -5.67 5.51 10.03
N GLY A 91 -5.91 6.75 10.44
CA GLY A 91 -6.65 7.08 11.63
C GLY A 91 -6.88 8.58 11.68
N TYR A 92 -8.03 8.97 12.21
CA TYR A 92 -8.40 10.38 12.37
C TYR A 92 -8.64 10.66 13.85
N ALA A 93 -7.66 11.28 14.50
CA ALA A 93 -7.77 11.75 15.87
C ALA A 93 -7.89 13.27 15.84
N HIS A 94 -8.91 13.84 16.52
CA HIS A 94 -9.08 15.29 16.67
C HIS A 94 -8.01 15.96 17.56
N LEU A 95 -6.84 15.34 17.77
CA LEU A 95 -5.82 15.84 18.70
C LEU A 95 -4.99 16.97 18.10
N PHE A 96 -5.66 18.04 17.68
CA PHE A 96 -5.15 19.41 17.74
C PHE A 96 -6.35 20.36 17.89
N THR A 97 -6.97 20.35 19.07
CA THR A 97 -7.39 21.63 19.63
C THR A 97 -6.09 22.30 20.07
N PRO A 98 -5.63 23.40 19.46
CA PRO A 98 -4.65 24.23 20.14
C PRO A 98 -5.30 24.61 21.47
N ASP A 99 -4.65 24.32 22.59
CA ASP A 99 -5.13 24.78 23.89
C ASP A 99 -5.44 26.28 23.77
N ALA A 100 -6.68 26.66 24.07
CA ALA A 100 -7.08 28.04 24.12
C ALA A 100 -6.32 28.70 25.28
N GLU A 101 -5.38 29.59 24.96
CA GLU A 101 -4.80 30.56 25.90
C GLU A 101 -5.84 31.59 26.37
#